data_AF-A0A258B617-F1
#
_entry.id   AF-A0A258B617-F1
#
_cell.length_a   1.000
_cell.length_b   1.000
_cell.length_c   1.000
_cell.angle_alpha   90.00
_cell.angle_beta   90.00
_cell.angle_gamma   90.00
#
_symmetry.space_group_name_H-M   'P 1'
#
loop_
_entity.id
_entity.type
_entity.pdbx_description
1 polymer ?
#
loop_
_entity_poly.entity_id
_entity_poly.type
_entity_poly.pdbx_seq_one_letter_code
_entity_poly.pdbx_strand_id
1 'polypeptide(L)'
;MLSERPDLRDALIREGARVGVMAIDETTTDLPEQSDWKKPAKDDPRLSKCDVRDYDTTIGTMSDRDYWAMRARGMGGLYTTGAAENILGVPGTRYYGENILVHEFSHNILNAIRTADPALMARIEAAFANAKSKGLWRGAYMALNIDEYWAEGSQFWFNSNKAYKTDEVLIATSDDLKAHDPELYKVLSEVYRRDHRIPSDAFYMHPARLNVAKADLVNDCYS
;
A
#
# COMPACT_ATOMS: atom_id res chain seq x y z
N MET A 1 -8.97 4.77 -10.82
CA MET A 1 -9.29 3.85 -9.71
C MET A 1 -10.79 3.84 -9.37
N LEU A 2 -11.51 4.97 -9.40
CA LEU A 2 -12.94 5.03 -9.01
C LEU A 2 -13.97 5.01 -10.16
N SER A 3 -13.56 4.73 -11.41
CA SER A 3 -14.46 4.90 -12.57
C SER A 3 -15.68 3.98 -12.55
N GLU A 4 -15.54 2.77 -11.99
CA GLU A 4 -16.60 1.76 -11.93
C GLU A 4 -17.47 1.87 -10.67
N ARG A 5 -17.08 2.73 -9.71
CA ARG A 5 -17.71 2.86 -8.39
C ARG A 5 -17.97 4.32 -8.03
N PRO A 6 -18.92 4.98 -8.72
CA PRO A 6 -19.29 6.36 -8.41
C PRO A 6 -19.83 6.52 -6.99
N ASP A 7 -20.45 5.49 -6.42
CA ASP A 7 -20.91 5.46 -5.02
C ASP A 7 -19.76 5.61 -4.01
N LEU A 8 -18.62 4.93 -4.24
CA LEU A 8 -17.41 5.08 -3.43
C LEU A 8 -16.78 6.46 -3.60
N ARG A 9 -16.75 6.97 -4.84
CA ARG A 9 -16.29 8.34 -5.11
C ARG A 9 -17.13 9.37 -4.35
N ASP A 10 -18.45 9.22 -4.37
CA ASP A 10 -19.36 10.15 -3.70
C ASP A 10 -19.21 10.06 -2.18
N ALA A 11 -18.91 8.88 -1.63
CA ALA A 11 -18.55 8.72 -0.21
C ALA A 11 -17.28 9.50 0.14
N LEU A 12 -16.21 9.33 -0.64
CA LEU A 12 -14.96 10.09 -0.45
C LEU A 12 -15.16 11.60 -0.53
N ILE A 13 -15.99 12.08 -1.47
CA ILE A 13 -16.32 13.50 -1.59
C ILE A 13 -17.05 13.99 -0.34
N ARG A 14 -18.04 13.23 0.16
CA ARG A 14 -18.78 13.59 1.39
C ARG A 14 -17.88 13.63 2.63
N GLU A 15 -16.92 12.70 2.71
CA GLU A 15 -15.96 12.63 3.81
C GLU A 15 -14.85 13.69 3.70
N GLY A 16 -14.83 14.46 2.61
CA GLY A 16 -13.86 15.54 2.40
C GLY A 16 -12.47 15.05 2.04
N ALA A 17 -12.38 13.88 1.39
CA ALA A 17 -11.12 13.30 0.97
C ALA A 17 -10.37 14.21 -0.02
N ARG A 18 -9.06 14.32 0.15
CA ARG A 18 -8.17 15.16 -0.66
C ARG A 18 -6.90 14.41 -1.00
N VAL A 19 -6.27 14.80 -2.11
CA VAL A 19 -4.96 14.31 -2.52
C VAL A 19 -3.98 15.49 -2.52
N GLY A 20 -2.91 15.34 -1.74
CA GLY A 20 -1.76 16.25 -1.72
C GLY A 20 -0.57 15.65 -2.45
N VAL A 21 0.26 16.52 -3.05
CA VAL A 21 1.53 16.11 -3.65
C VAL A 21 2.64 16.86 -2.94
N MET A 22 3.58 16.12 -2.35
CA MET A 22 4.79 16.69 -1.74
C MET A 22 5.87 16.86 -2.80
N ALA A 23 6.59 17.97 -2.76
CA ALA A 23 7.78 18.18 -3.55
C ALA A 23 8.90 17.18 -3.18
N ILE A 24 9.91 17.10 -4.02
CA ILE A 24 11.02 16.14 -3.85
C ILE A 24 11.77 16.39 -2.53
N ASP A 25 11.91 17.66 -2.16
CA ASP A 25 12.57 18.16 -0.96
C ASP A 25 11.65 18.32 0.27
N GLU A 26 10.36 18.00 0.14
CA GLU A 26 9.40 17.98 1.25
C GLU A 26 9.26 16.57 1.86
N THR A 27 9.01 16.50 3.16
CA THR A 27 8.57 15.30 3.88
C THR A 27 7.13 15.45 4.37
N THR A 28 6.50 14.34 4.77
CA THR A 28 5.18 14.26 5.42
C THR A 28 4.98 15.36 6.47
N THR A 29 5.96 15.59 7.35
CA THR A 29 5.83 16.60 8.41
C THR A 29 6.06 18.05 7.94
N ASP A 30 6.42 18.28 6.68
CA ASP A 30 6.41 19.62 6.09
C ASP A 30 5.00 20.03 5.63
N LEU A 31 4.07 19.08 5.50
CA LEU A 31 2.66 19.37 5.29
C LEU A 31 2.02 19.94 6.58
N PRO A 32 1.31 21.07 6.52
CA PRO A 32 0.75 21.71 7.73
C PRO A 32 -0.13 20.78 8.56
N GLU A 33 -0.97 19.97 7.90
CA GLU A 33 -1.88 19.01 8.53
C GLU A 33 -1.18 17.85 9.26
N GLN A 34 0.13 17.69 9.06
CA GLN A 34 0.93 16.58 9.56
C GLN A 34 2.19 17.04 10.32
N SER A 35 2.31 18.35 10.54
CA SER A 35 3.51 18.99 11.10
C SER A 35 3.83 18.61 12.55
N ASP A 36 2.83 18.16 13.30
CA ASP A 36 2.92 17.78 14.71
C ASP A 36 2.95 16.26 14.94
N TRP A 37 2.96 15.47 13.87
CA TRP A 37 2.92 14.01 13.96
C TRP A 37 4.08 13.44 14.77
N LYS A 38 3.75 12.44 15.59
CA LYS A 38 4.70 11.73 16.45
C LYS A 38 5.06 10.38 15.85
N LYS A 39 6.33 9.99 15.99
CA LYS A 39 6.71 8.62 15.69
C LYS A 39 5.95 7.66 16.62
N PRO A 40 5.60 6.45 16.16
CA PRO A 40 4.86 5.50 16.98
C PRO A 40 5.63 5.12 18.23
N ALA A 41 4.91 4.87 19.32
CA ALA A 41 5.45 4.23 20.50
C ALA A 41 5.76 2.75 20.20
N LYS A 42 6.60 2.11 21.02
CA LYS A 42 7.04 0.72 20.81
C LYS A 42 5.89 -0.30 20.83
N ASP A 43 4.81 0.03 21.52
CA ASP A 43 3.59 -0.78 21.66
C ASP A 43 2.50 -0.42 20.64
N ASP A 44 2.79 0.46 19.67
CA ASP A 44 1.84 0.81 18.62
C ASP A 44 1.49 -0.43 17.78
N PRO A 45 0.20 -0.79 17.66
CA PRO A 45 -0.22 -2.02 16.98
C PRO A 45 0.03 -2.02 15.47
N ARG A 46 0.39 -0.87 14.89
CA ARG A 46 0.72 -0.75 13.46
C ARG A 46 2.16 -1.18 13.14
N LEU A 47 3.02 -1.30 14.15
CA LEU A 47 4.41 -1.72 13.97
C LEU A 47 4.48 -3.20 13.61
N SER A 48 5.39 -3.55 12.69
CA SER A 48 5.68 -4.95 12.38
C SER A 48 6.42 -5.63 13.55
N LYS A 49 6.48 -6.96 13.54
CA LYS A 49 7.22 -7.72 14.57
C LYS A 49 8.69 -7.30 14.66
N CYS A 50 9.29 -6.99 13.52
CA CYS A 50 10.67 -6.55 13.45
C CYS A 50 10.85 -5.11 13.91
N ASP A 51 9.90 -4.21 13.59
CA ASP A 51 9.92 -2.84 14.12
C ASP A 51 9.90 -2.84 15.65
N VAL A 52 9.06 -3.68 16.27
CA VAL A 52 8.99 -3.82 17.73
C VAL A 52 10.27 -4.44 18.29
N ARG A 53 10.79 -5.51 17.66
CA ARG A 53 12.02 -6.20 18.08
C ARG A 53 13.22 -5.25 18.10
N ASP A 54 13.37 -4.46 17.03
CA ASP A 54 14.54 -3.62 16.78
C ASP A 54 14.31 -2.15 17.17
N TYR A 55 13.18 -1.84 17.84
CA TYR A 55 12.74 -0.47 18.09
C TYR A 55 13.83 0.39 18.74
N ASP A 56 14.46 -0.10 19.82
CA ASP A 56 15.37 0.68 20.65
C ASP A 56 16.65 1.08 19.90
N THR A 57 17.03 0.33 18.87
CA THR A 57 18.21 0.58 18.01
C THR A 57 17.86 1.21 16.67
N THR A 58 16.57 1.38 16.35
CA THR A 58 16.07 1.93 15.08
C THR A 58 15.15 3.12 15.33
N ILE A 59 13.82 2.93 15.32
CA ILE A 59 12.79 3.97 15.48
C ILE A 59 13.00 4.77 16.77
N GLY A 60 13.38 4.10 17.86
CA GLY A 60 13.67 4.68 19.17
C GLY A 60 14.70 5.80 19.13
N THR A 61 15.68 5.70 18.22
CA THR A 61 16.80 6.65 18.09
C THR A 61 16.48 7.88 17.23
N MET A 62 15.38 7.85 16.47
CA MET A 62 15.00 8.91 15.53
C MET A 62 14.20 10.02 16.20
N SER A 63 14.30 11.24 15.68
CA SER A 63 13.31 12.28 15.94
C SER A 63 11.98 11.95 15.24
N ASP A 64 10.89 12.62 15.64
CA ASP A 64 9.60 12.49 14.94
C ASP A 64 9.73 12.77 13.44
N ARG A 65 10.41 13.87 13.09
CA ARG A 65 10.63 14.29 11.70
C ARG A 65 11.47 13.27 10.93
N ASP A 66 12.56 12.79 11.50
CA ASP A 66 13.45 11.84 10.81
C ASP A 66 12.76 10.50 10.57
N TYR A 67 11.95 10.04 11.52
CA TYR A 67 11.13 8.84 11.35
C TYR A 67 10.19 8.99 10.15
N TRP A 68 9.42 10.09 10.09
CA TRP A 68 8.48 10.32 8.98
C TRP A 68 9.19 10.56 7.65
N ALA A 69 10.31 11.30 7.64
CA ALA A 69 11.10 11.53 6.43
C ALA A 69 11.70 10.25 5.84
N MET A 70 12.14 9.33 6.70
CA MET A 70 12.63 8.02 6.26
C MET A 70 11.49 7.10 5.83
N ARG A 71 10.39 7.08 6.58
CA ARG A 71 9.32 6.08 6.44
C ARG A 71 8.31 6.40 5.35
N ALA A 72 7.97 7.67 5.15
CA ALA A 72 6.79 8.08 4.40
C ALA A 72 7.17 9.01 3.23
N ARG A 73 6.86 8.56 2.01
CA ARG A 73 6.80 9.39 0.79
C ARG A 73 5.38 9.39 0.20
N GLY A 74 4.43 9.04 1.05
CA GLY A 74 3.00 8.93 0.80
C GLY A 74 2.35 8.49 2.10
N MET A 75 1.11 8.88 2.29
CA MET A 75 0.30 8.50 3.45
C MET A 75 -1.16 8.36 3.04
N GLY A 76 -1.80 7.28 3.46
CA GLY A 76 -3.24 7.08 3.38
C GLY A 76 -4.01 7.88 4.44
N GLY A 77 -5.34 7.76 4.40
CA GLY A 77 -6.27 8.56 5.21
C GLY A 77 -6.93 9.67 4.39
N LEU A 78 -7.93 10.35 4.96
CA LEU A 78 -8.76 11.33 4.24
C LEU A 78 -7.93 12.39 3.50
N TYR A 79 -6.80 12.78 4.07
CA TYR A 79 -5.78 13.50 3.31
C TYR A 79 -4.71 12.52 2.82
N THR A 80 -4.92 12.01 1.61
CA THR A 80 -3.96 11.13 0.94
C THR A 80 -2.82 11.97 0.40
N THR A 81 -1.59 11.51 0.56
CA THR A 81 -0.42 12.21 0.02
C THR A 81 0.42 11.26 -0.80
N GLY A 82 1.12 11.81 -1.79
CA GLY A 82 2.17 11.10 -2.54
C GLY A 82 3.27 12.08 -2.92
N ALA A 83 4.50 11.60 -3.00
CA ALA A 83 5.62 12.45 -3.34
C ALA A 83 5.82 12.55 -4.86
N ALA A 84 6.15 13.76 -5.33
CA ALA A 84 6.28 14.07 -6.75
C ALA A 84 7.34 13.19 -7.44
N GLU A 85 8.44 12.86 -6.77
CA GLU A 85 9.47 12.00 -7.34
C GLU A 85 8.97 10.57 -7.59
N ASN A 86 8.01 10.07 -6.79
CA ASN A 86 7.40 8.78 -7.05
C ASN A 86 6.43 8.86 -8.23
N ILE A 87 5.54 9.87 -8.25
CA ILE A 87 4.57 10.07 -9.34
C ILE A 87 5.27 10.23 -10.70
N LEU A 88 6.42 10.92 -10.72
CA LEU A 88 7.23 11.15 -11.91
C LEU A 88 8.19 9.98 -12.25
N GLY A 89 8.31 8.98 -11.38
CA GLY A 89 9.21 7.85 -11.60
C GLY A 89 10.69 8.21 -11.58
N VAL A 90 11.13 9.08 -10.66
CA VAL A 90 12.53 9.51 -10.54
C VAL A 90 13.40 8.35 -10.03
N PRO A 91 14.42 7.91 -10.79
CA PRO A 91 15.31 6.82 -10.38
C PRO A 91 16.08 7.09 -9.10
N GLY A 92 16.40 6.02 -8.34
CA GLY A 92 17.22 6.09 -7.13
C GLY A 92 16.48 6.57 -5.88
N THR A 93 15.18 6.83 -5.98
CA THR A 93 14.31 7.22 -4.86
C THR A 93 13.75 5.99 -4.15
N ARG A 94 13.32 6.14 -2.88
CA ARG A 94 12.90 5.03 -1.99
C ARG A 94 11.88 4.08 -2.63
N TYR A 95 10.87 4.64 -3.28
CA TYR A 95 9.78 3.90 -3.89
C TYR A 95 9.94 3.73 -5.40
N TYR A 96 11.15 3.94 -5.95
CA TYR A 96 11.39 3.67 -7.36
C TYR A 96 11.15 2.17 -7.65
N GLY A 97 10.25 1.90 -8.58
CA GLY A 97 9.76 0.55 -8.88
C GLY A 97 8.36 0.25 -8.38
N GLU A 98 7.64 1.22 -7.80
CA GLU A 98 6.21 1.11 -7.50
C GLU A 98 5.53 2.48 -7.48
N ASN A 99 4.21 2.53 -7.71
CA ASN A 99 3.45 3.76 -7.51
C ASN A 99 2.85 3.80 -6.10
N ILE A 100 3.43 4.61 -5.21
CA ILE A 100 2.98 4.70 -3.82
C ILE A 100 1.63 5.41 -3.74
N LEU A 101 1.33 6.38 -4.63
CA LEU A 101 0.03 7.05 -4.60
C LEU A 101 -1.13 6.07 -4.85
N VAL A 102 -0.91 5.04 -5.67
CA VAL A 102 -1.89 3.96 -5.89
C VAL A 102 -2.14 3.19 -4.59
N HIS A 103 -1.09 2.88 -3.83
CA HIS A 103 -1.19 2.26 -2.50
C HIS A 103 -2.01 3.14 -1.56
N GLU A 104 -1.57 4.39 -1.35
CA GLU A 104 -2.17 5.28 -0.35
C GLU A 104 -3.62 5.63 -0.68
N PHE A 105 -3.92 5.86 -1.96
CA PHE A 105 -5.28 6.12 -2.39
C PHE A 105 -6.18 4.87 -2.26
N SER A 106 -5.62 3.66 -2.34
CA SER A 106 -6.37 2.43 -2.12
C SER A 106 -6.85 2.30 -0.67
N HIS A 107 -6.11 2.81 0.31
CA HIS A 107 -6.61 2.90 1.69
C HIS A 107 -7.86 3.78 1.78
N ASN A 108 -7.93 4.87 1.00
CA ASN A 108 -9.13 5.71 0.96
C ASN A 108 -10.31 4.97 0.35
N ILE A 109 -10.07 4.26 -0.75
CA ILE A 109 -11.09 3.42 -1.38
C ILE A 109 -11.60 2.37 -0.39
N LEU A 110 -10.72 1.72 0.39
CA LEU A 110 -11.15 0.78 1.42
C LEU A 110 -12.00 1.45 2.51
N ASN A 111 -11.62 2.65 2.96
CA ASN A 111 -12.42 3.43 3.91
C ASN A 111 -13.83 3.75 3.37
N ALA A 112 -13.93 4.14 2.09
CA ALA A 112 -15.22 4.36 1.45
C ALA A 112 -16.03 3.07 1.31
N ILE A 113 -15.39 1.93 1.07
CA ILE A 113 -16.06 0.62 1.01
C ILE A 113 -16.66 0.26 2.38
N ARG A 114 -15.93 0.50 3.48
CA ARG A 114 -16.42 0.24 4.85
C ARG A 114 -17.77 0.90 5.13
N THR A 115 -18.01 2.10 4.59
CA THR A 115 -19.23 2.86 4.83
C THR A 115 -20.30 2.65 3.74
N ALA A 116 -19.90 2.65 2.47
CA ALA A 116 -20.83 2.62 1.34
C ALA A 116 -21.20 1.21 0.86
N ASP A 117 -20.36 0.21 1.11
CA ASP A 117 -20.60 -1.18 0.69
C ASP A 117 -20.09 -2.20 1.73
N PRO A 118 -20.77 -2.31 2.90
CA PRO A 118 -20.37 -3.25 3.95
C PRO A 118 -20.38 -4.71 3.50
N ALA A 119 -21.19 -5.05 2.48
CA ALA A 119 -21.22 -6.41 1.94
C ALA A 119 -19.93 -6.74 1.17
N LEU A 120 -19.39 -5.79 0.40
CA LEU A 120 -18.07 -5.93 -0.21
C LEU A 120 -16.97 -5.97 0.86
N MET A 121 -17.05 -5.13 1.90
CA MET A 121 -16.08 -5.16 3.00
C MET A 121 -16.00 -6.57 3.63
N ALA A 122 -17.14 -7.21 3.92
CA ALA A 122 -17.17 -8.57 4.45
C ALA A 122 -16.54 -9.61 3.51
N ARG A 123 -16.64 -9.42 2.19
CA ARG A 123 -15.93 -10.28 1.21
C ARG A 123 -14.43 -10.04 1.23
N ILE A 124 -13.98 -8.80 1.39
CA ILE A 124 -12.56 -8.45 1.53
C ILE A 124 -11.98 -9.07 2.81
N GLU A 125 -12.71 -9.02 3.92
CA GLU A 125 -12.33 -9.68 5.18
C GLU A 125 -12.18 -11.19 5.02
N ALA A 126 -13.13 -11.83 4.33
CA ALA A 126 -13.06 -13.26 4.05
C ALA A 126 -11.86 -13.63 3.14
N ALA A 127 -11.58 -12.81 2.12
CA ALA A 127 -10.42 -12.99 1.24
C ALA A 127 -9.11 -12.88 2.04
N PHE A 128 -8.98 -11.85 2.87
CA PHE A 128 -7.80 -11.66 3.72
C PHE A 128 -7.60 -12.81 4.72
N ALA A 129 -8.67 -13.26 5.39
CA ALA A 129 -8.62 -14.39 6.30
C ALA A 129 -8.17 -15.69 5.59
N ASN A 130 -8.64 -15.92 4.36
CA ASN A 130 -8.20 -17.04 3.53
C ASN A 130 -6.73 -16.91 3.10
N ALA A 131 -6.28 -15.72 2.73
CA ALA A 131 -4.89 -15.48 2.36
C ALA A 131 -3.93 -15.69 3.54
N LYS A 132 -4.30 -15.23 4.73
CA LYS A 132 -3.58 -15.47 5.99
C LYS A 132 -3.53 -16.96 6.35
N SER A 133 -4.65 -17.67 6.29
CA SER A 133 -4.69 -19.10 6.68
C SER A 133 -3.84 -19.99 5.76
N LYS A 134 -3.72 -19.61 4.48
CA LYS A 134 -2.87 -20.29 3.49
C LYS A 134 -1.44 -19.78 3.45
N GLY A 135 -1.13 -18.69 4.15
CA GLY A 135 0.19 -18.06 4.11
C GLY A 135 0.61 -17.59 2.71
N LEU A 136 -0.34 -17.11 1.89
CA LEU A 136 -0.06 -16.75 0.50
C LEU A 136 1.02 -15.65 0.38
N TRP A 137 1.02 -14.71 1.32
CA TRP A 137 1.87 -13.52 1.28
C TRP A 137 2.92 -13.49 2.38
N ARG A 138 3.40 -14.67 2.81
CA ARG A 138 4.40 -14.76 3.88
C ARG A 138 5.64 -13.93 3.59
N GLY A 139 6.12 -13.19 4.60
CA GLY A 139 7.26 -12.28 4.47
C GLY A 139 7.01 -11.04 3.60
N ALA A 140 5.78 -10.82 3.10
CA ALA A 140 5.41 -9.61 2.37
C ALA A 140 4.67 -8.61 3.27
N TYR A 141 4.86 -7.31 3.02
CA TYR A 141 4.22 -6.24 3.79
C TYR A 141 2.70 -6.33 3.77
N MET A 142 2.12 -6.77 2.63
CA MET A 142 0.68 -6.98 2.48
C MET A 142 0.08 -8.05 3.40
N ALA A 143 0.91 -8.89 4.03
CA ALA A 143 0.43 -9.82 5.05
C ALA A 143 0.20 -9.14 6.40
N LEU A 144 0.68 -7.90 6.62
CA LEU A 144 0.64 -7.25 7.93
C LEU A 144 -0.80 -7.10 8.48
N ASN A 145 -1.69 -6.50 7.68
CA ASN A 145 -3.09 -6.28 8.03
C ASN A 145 -3.96 -6.15 6.77
N ILE A 146 -5.28 -6.04 6.95
CA ILE A 146 -6.25 -6.00 5.84
C ILE A 146 -6.12 -4.72 4.98
N ASP A 147 -5.71 -3.60 5.57
CA ASP A 147 -5.52 -2.35 4.86
C ASP A 147 -4.33 -2.46 3.88
N GLU A 148 -3.22 -3.07 4.33
CA GLU A 148 -2.05 -3.33 3.49
C GLU A 148 -2.32 -4.40 2.43
N TYR A 149 -3.05 -5.46 2.81
CA TYR A 149 -3.52 -6.50 1.87
C TYR A 149 -4.29 -5.89 0.70
N TRP A 150 -5.19 -4.96 0.99
CA TRP A 150 -5.96 -4.26 -0.03
C TRP A 150 -5.10 -3.29 -0.86
N ALA A 151 -4.24 -2.50 -0.22
CA ALA A 151 -3.45 -1.47 -0.89
C ALA A 151 -2.40 -2.07 -1.84
N GLU A 152 -1.63 -3.05 -1.37
CA GLU A 152 -0.64 -3.77 -2.16
C GLU A 152 -1.31 -4.62 -3.25
N GLY A 153 -2.44 -5.26 -2.93
CA GLY A 153 -3.28 -5.97 -3.90
C GLY A 153 -3.78 -5.06 -5.02
N SER A 154 -4.16 -3.83 -4.68
CA SER A 154 -4.56 -2.80 -5.65
C SER A 154 -3.40 -2.39 -6.56
N GLN A 155 -2.20 -2.24 -6.03
CA GLN A 155 -1.01 -1.99 -6.86
C GLN A 155 -0.71 -3.18 -7.80
N PHE A 156 -0.88 -4.43 -7.35
CA PHE A 156 -0.74 -5.61 -8.22
C PHE A 156 -1.82 -5.63 -9.30
N TRP A 157 -3.08 -5.29 -8.98
CA TRP A 157 -4.17 -5.20 -9.95
C TRP A 157 -3.85 -4.24 -11.09
N PHE A 158 -3.19 -3.11 -10.81
CA PHE A 158 -2.79 -2.12 -11.80
C PHE A 158 -1.41 -2.34 -12.41
N ASN A 159 -0.77 -3.49 -12.14
CA ASN A 159 0.60 -3.80 -12.60
C ASN A 159 1.60 -2.70 -12.23
N SER A 160 1.49 -2.19 -11.01
CA SER A 160 2.25 -1.05 -10.49
C SER A 160 3.07 -1.39 -9.25
N ASN A 161 2.81 -2.53 -8.61
CA ASN A 161 3.56 -2.92 -7.41
C ASN A 161 4.96 -3.44 -7.75
N LYS A 162 5.91 -3.29 -6.82
CA LYS A 162 7.11 -4.12 -6.77
C LYS A 162 6.70 -5.60 -6.70
N ALA A 163 7.51 -6.47 -7.29
CA ALA A 163 7.21 -7.88 -7.32
C ALA A 163 7.33 -8.49 -5.91
N TYR A 164 6.44 -9.44 -5.60
CA TYR A 164 6.65 -10.37 -4.49
C TYR A 164 7.45 -11.57 -4.99
N LYS A 165 8.49 -11.96 -4.26
CA LYS A 165 9.43 -12.99 -4.71
C LYS A 165 9.86 -13.89 -3.56
N THR A 166 9.79 -15.20 -3.76
CA THR A 166 10.42 -16.21 -2.91
C THR A 166 11.37 -17.06 -3.76
N ASP A 167 11.82 -18.21 -3.26
CA ASP A 167 12.54 -19.20 -4.07
C ASP A 167 11.63 -19.90 -5.10
N GLU A 168 10.32 -19.98 -4.81
CA GLU A 168 9.37 -20.79 -5.56
C GLU A 168 8.35 -19.94 -6.34
N VAL A 169 8.13 -18.71 -5.90
CA VAL A 169 7.04 -17.84 -6.38
C VAL A 169 7.61 -16.50 -6.82
N LEU A 170 7.12 -15.99 -7.96
CA LEU A 170 7.30 -14.61 -8.40
C LEU A 170 5.94 -14.06 -8.83
N ILE A 171 5.46 -13.04 -8.13
CA ILE A 171 4.21 -12.34 -8.46
C ILE A 171 4.57 -10.91 -8.87
N ALA A 172 4.34 -10.58 -10.13
CA ALA A 172 4.64 -9.25 -10.66
C ALA A 172 3.50 -8.67 -11.49
N THR A 173 2.46 -9.42 -11.79
CA THR A 173 1.37 -8.96 -12.65
C THR A 173 -0.01 -9.24 -12.07
N SER A 174 -1.03 -8.63 -12.66
CA SER A 174 -2.43 -8.92 -12.35
C SER A 174 -2.79 -10.39 -12.65
N ASP A 175 -2.16 -11.00 -13.65
CA ASP A 175 -2.35 -12.42 -13.97
C ASP A 175 -1.69 -13.33 -12.92
N ASP A 176 -0.48 -12.98 -12.47
CA ASP A 176 0.17 -13.69 -11.36
C ASP A 176 -0.67 -13.58 -10.08
N LEU A 177 -1.17 -12.37 -9.77
CA LEU A 177 -2.09 -12.13 -8.65
C LEU A 177 -3.31 -13.03 -8.74
N LYS A 178 -3.94 -13.12 -9.92
CA LYS A 178 -5.12 -13.96 -10.14
C LYS A 178 -4.83 -15.44 -9.86
N ALA A 179 -3.67 -15.92 -10.26
CA ALA A 179 -3.27 -17.31 -10.06
C ALA A 179 -2.94 -17.59 -8.58
N HIS A 180 -2.29 -16.63 -7.90
CA HIS A 180 -1.79 -16.78 -6.54
C HIS A 180 -2.84 -16.53 -5.46
N ASP A 181 -3.61 -15.45 -5.60
CA ASP A 181 -4.69 -15.05 -4.69
C ASP A 181 -5.98 -14.70 -5.46
N PRO A 182 -6.71 -15.73 -5.95
CA PRO A 182 -7.92 -15.53 -6.74
C PRO A 182 -9.06 -14.86 -5.94
N GLU A 183 -9.08 -14.97 -4.61
CA GLU A 183 -10.09 -14.32 -3.78
C GLU A 183 -9.83 -12.80 -3.69
N LEU A 184 -8.57 -12.38 -3.52
CA LEU A 184 -8.20 -10.97 -3.63
C LEU A 184 -8.55 -10.40 -5.01
N TYR A 185 -8.15 -11.12 -6.06
CA TYR A 185 -8.43 -10.73 -7.43
C TYR A 185 -9.92 -10.51 -7.67
N LYS A 186 -10.76 -11.40 -7.13
CA LYS A 186 -12.22 -11.31 -7.25
C LYS A 186 -12.76 -10.03 -6.62
N VAL A 187 -12.40 -9.71 -5.38
CA VAL A 187 -12.93 -8.51 -4.71
C VAL A 187 -12.39 -7.21 -5.34
N LEU A 188 -11.15 -7.20 -5.83
CA LEU A 188 -10.60 -6.06 -6.58
C LEU A 188 -11.38 -5.83 -7.90
N SER A 189 -11.82 -6.91 -8.55
CA SER A 189 -12.61 -6.84 -9.80
C SER A 189 -14.01 -6.25 -9.63
N GLU A 190 -14.52 -6.16 -8.40
CA GLU A 190 -15.78 -5.50 -8.08
C GLU A 190 -15.66 -3.97 -7.94
N VAL A 191 -14.42 -3.46 -7.89
CA VAL A 191 -14.14 -2.03 -7.67
C VAL A 191 -13.45 -1.40 -8.87
N TYR A 192 -12.49 -2.11 -9.45
CA TYR A 192 -11.61 -1.56 -10.45
C TYR A 192 -11.98 -1.98 -11.87
N ARG A 193 -11.67 -1.08 -12.80
CA ARG A 193 -11.68 -1.38 -14.23
C ARG A 193 -10.74 -2.56 -14.54
N ARG A 194 -11.12 -3.33 -15.57
CA ARG A 194 -10.47 -4.60 -15.96
C ARG A 194 -9.32 -4.45 -16.95
N ASP A 195 -8.95 -3.23 -17.31
CA ASP A 195 -7.79 -2.96 -18.18
C ASP A 195 -6.46 -3.06 -17.41
N HIS A 196 -6.50 -3.22 -16.08
CA HIS A 196 -5.35 -3.38 -15.19
C HIS A 196 -4.30 -2.28 -15.35
N ARG A 197 -4.73 -1.07 -15.74
CA ARG A 197 -3.84 0.03 -16.09
C ARG A 197 -4.35 1.38 -15.62
N ILE A 198 -3.42 2.19 -15.12
CA ILE A 198 -3.61 3.62 -14.93
C ILE A 198 -2.87 4.34 -16.07
N PRO A 199 -3.55 5.15 -16.91
CA PRO A 199 -2.95 5.71 -18.14
C PRO A 199 -1.64 6.49 -17.99
N SER A 200 -1.38 7.07 -16.82
CA SER A 200 -0.19 7.88 -16.53
C SER A 200 0.69 7.30 -15.42
N ASP A 201 0.54 6.02 -15.10
CA ASP A 201 1.40 5.38 -14.11
C ASP A 201 2.79 5.11 -14.70
N ALA A 202 3.80 5.80 -14.16
CA ALA A 202 5.21 5.67 -14.54
C ALA A 202 5.76 4.27 -14.32
N PHE A 203 5.13 3.48 -13.45
CA PHE A 203 5.59 2.13 -13.11
C PHE A 203 4.79 1.02 -13.78
N TYR A 204 3.75 1.30 -14.58
CA TYR A 204 2.99 0.25 -15.25
C TYR A 204 3.92 -0.69 -16.04
N MET A 205 4.00 -1.97 -15.61
CA MET A 205 4.87 -2.99 -16.22
C MET A 205 6.37 -2.61 -16.29
N HIS A 206 6.82 -1.65 -15.50
CA HIS A 206 8.20 -1.14 -15.56
C HIS A 206 9.23 -2.16 -15.00
N PRO A 207 10.41 -2.36 -15.62
CA PRO A 207 11.40 -3.35 -15.19
C PRO A 207 11.91 -3.17 -13.75
N ALA A 208 11.97 -1.92 -13.25
CA ALA A 208 12.38 -1.63 -11.87
C ALA A 208 11.53 -2.35 -10.80
N ARG A 209 10.28 -2.73 -11.13
CA ARG A 209 9.40 -3.52 -10.26
C ARG A 209 9.98 -4.89 -9.91
N LEU A 210 10.86 -5.42 -10.74
CA LEU A 210 11.49 -6.74 -10.55
C LEU A 210 12.79 -6.67 -9.75
N ASN A 211 13.30 -5.47 -9.46
CA ASN A 211 14.51 -5.27 -8.67
C ASN A 211 14.21 -5.34 -7.17
N VAL A 212 13.83 -6.53 -6.71
CA VAL A 212 13.40 -6.81 -5.34
C VAL A 212 14.22 -7.94 -4.73
N ALA A 213 14.48 -7.85 -3.43
CA ALA A 213 14.99 -8.97 -2.66
C ALA A 213 13.90 -10.05 -2.53
N LYS A 214 14.33 -11.29 -2.26
CA LYS A 214 13.39 -12.35 -1.87
C LYS A 214 12.81 -12.03 -0.49
N ALA A 215 11.54 -12.36 -0.27
CA ALA A 215 10.91 -12.28 1.03
C ALA A 215 11.66 -13.19 2.02
N ASP A 216 11.98 -12.65 3.20
CA ASP A 216 12.62 -13.42 4.27
C ASP A 216 11.55 -14.22 5.01
N LEU A 217 11.40 -15.48 4.62
CA LEU A 217 10.44 -16.40 5.24
C LEU A 217 10.90 -16.93 6.60
N VAL A 218 12.18 -16.75 6.95
CA VAL A 218 12.77 -17.18 8.23
C VAL A 218 12.54 -16.10 9.28
N ASN A 219 12.84 -14.84 8.95
CA ASN A 219 12.62 -13.69 9.82
C ASN A 219 11.36 -12.90 9.40
N ASP A 220 10.24 -13.60 9.22
CA ASP A 220 8.98 -13.00 8.76
C ASP A 220 8.47 -11.93 9.74
N CYS A 221 8.55 -10.67 9.32
CA CYS A 221 8.17 -9.52 10.12
C CYS A 221 6.66 -9.22 10.11
N TYR A 222 5.91 -9.77 9.16
CA TYR A 222 4.57 -9.27 8.80
C TYR A 222 3.46 -10.28 9.05
N SER A 223 3.70 -11.58 8.83
CA SER A 223 2.63 -12.60 8.85
C SER A 223 2.22 -13.04 10.23
#